data_AF-A0A7S0WMU0-F1
#
_entry.id   AF-A0A7S0WMU0-F1
#
_cell.length_a   1.000
_cell.length_b   1.000
_cell.length_c   1.000
_cell.angle_alpha   90.00
_cell.angle_beta   90.00
_cell.angle_gamma   90.00
#
_symmetry.space_group_name_H-M   'P 1'
#
loop_
_entity.id
_entity.type
_entity.pdbx_description
1 polymer ?
#
loop_
_entity_poly.entity_id
_entity_poly.type
_entity_poly.pdbx_seq_one_letter_code
_entity_poly.pdbx_strand_id
1 'polypeptide(L)'
;EVREEAARALQALHRVLTAPAEEEPAAVVDNAPVSVAGITVAGSNSSTSAVRSDSELFIDPDLAGAPITALHLLNSKQLCQTARSLTTLAKPWCLGAEAVSELGTAVAAAAVTSSSMGPASGWRHWSTLLYGLATAGMRCDSPRSHLSHAFSRGCRVLLSLGMEGAQGIDVANMVYAAGQIKADPTVLRPVVLVVAEALVQGAELPDAKDQTWSNILLGLAK
;
A
#
# COMPACT_ATOMS: atom_id res chain seq x y z
N GLU A 1 -2.47 16.60 -24.61
CA GLU A 1 -1.80 17.52 -23.67
C GLU A 1 -1.48 16.88 -22.30
N VAL A 2 -2.41 16.74 -21.33
CA VAL A 2 -2.08 16.23 -19.97
C VAL A 2 -1.45 14.83 -19.99
N ARG A 3 -1.98 13.92 -20.81
CA ARG A 3 -1.41 12.58 -21.00
C ARG A 3 0.01 12.61 -21.60
N GLU A 4 0.27 13.52 -22.52
CA GLU A 4 1.60 13.66 -23.16
C GLU A 4 2.62 14.28 -22.21
N GLU A 5 2.19 15.26 -21.40
CA GLU A 5 3.01 15.80 -20.31
C GLU A 5 3.34 14.71 -19.29
N ALA A 6 2.35 13.88 -18.94
CA ALA A 6 2.56 12.75 -18.05
C ALA A 6 3.60 11.77 -18.59
N ALA A 7 3.47 11.41 -19.86
CA ALA A 7 4.44 10.54 -20.53
C ALA A 7 5.85 11.13 -20.52
N ARG A 8 6.01 12.43 -20.78
CA ARG A 8 7.31 13.12 -20.72
C ARG A 8 7.91 13.11 -19.31
N ALA A 9 7.12 13.40 -18.29
CA ALA A 9 7.57 13.37 -16.90
C ALA A 9 7.99 11.97 -16.46
N LEU A 10 7.21 10.94 -16.83
CA LEU A 10 7.54 9.53 -16.56
C LEU A 10 8.83 9.11 -17.25
N GLN A 11 9.05 9.52 -18.50
CA GLN A 11 10.32 9.27 -19.21
C GLN A 11 11.51 9.93 -18.51
N ALA A 12 11.36 11.19 -18.08
CA ALA A 12 12.42 11.90 -17.36
C ALA A 12 12.74 11.21 -16.03
N LEU A 13 11.71 10.85 -15.26
CA LEU A 13 11.86 10.14 -14.00
C LEU A 13 12.52 8.78 -14.18
N HIS A 14 12.09 8.00 -15.19
CA HIS A 14 12.70 6.72 -15.51
C HIS A 14 14.20 6.86 -15.82
N ARG A 15 14.62 7.88 -16.59
CA ARG A 15 16.05 8.14 -16.86
C ARG A 15 16.84 8.45 -15.59
N VAL A 16 16.30 9.30 -14.71
CA VAL A 16 16.95 9.65 -13.44
C VAL A 16 17.07 8.42 -12.54
N LEU A 17 16.02 7.62 -12.46
CA LEU A 17 15.98 6.44 -11.58
C LEU A 17 16.76 5.24 -12.12
N THR A 18 17.08 5.19 -13.41
CA THR A 18 17.88 4.11 -14.04
C THR A 18 19.31 4.53 -14.35
N ALA A 19 19.67 5.80 -14.17
CA ALA A 19 21.05 6.25 -14.31
C ALA A 19 21.95 5.48 -13.33
N PRO A 20 23.14 5.02 -13.78
CA PRO A 20 24.11 4.42 -12.88
C PRO A 20 24.43 5.44 -11.78
N ALA A 21 24.40 5.00 -10.52
CA ALA A 21 24.83 5.84 -9.42
C ALA A 21 26.27 6.29 -9.71
N GLU A 22 26.50 7.60 -9.82
CA GLU A 22 27.88 8.10 -9.88
C GLU A 22 28.59 7.59 -8.61
N GLU A 23 29.66 6.82 -8.82
CA GLU A 23 30.45 6.24 -7.74
C GLU A 23 31.04 7.36 -6.88
N GLU A 24 30.41 7.63 -5.74
CA GLU A 24 31.07 8.32 -4.64
C GLU A 24 32.19 7.40 -4.10
N PRO A 25 33.40 7.92 -3.87
CA PRO A 25 34.56 7.10 -3.51
C PRO A 25 34.34 6.38 -2.17
N ALA A 26 34.56 5.06 -2.20
CA ALA A 26 34.33 4.14 -1.12
C ALA A 26 35.04 4.54 0.20
N ALA A 27 34.24 4.83 1.22
CA ALA A 27 34.70 4.79 2.60
C ALA A 27 34.73 3.32 3.07
N VAL A 28 35.94 2.82 3.29
CA VAL A 28 36.24 1.53 3.90
C VAL A 28 35.76 1.55 5.36
N VAL A 29 34.78 0.71 5.72
CA VAL A 29 34.54 0.34 7.12
C VAL A 29 34.26 -1.16 7.23
N ASP A 30 35.05 -1.77 8.10
CA ASP A 30 35.18 -3.19 8.40
C ASP A 30 33.92 -3.83 9.02
N ASN A 31 33.74 -5.12 8.72
CA ASN A 31 32.63 -5.98 9.12
C ASN A 31 32.67 -6.44 10.59
N ALA A 32 31.50 -6.68 11.18
CA ALA A 32 31.30 -7.80 12.12
C ALA A 32 29.82 -8.29 12.12
N PRO A 33 29.56 -9.62 12.17
CA PRO A 33 28.21 -10.20 12.13
C PRO A 33 27.60 -10.36 13.52
N VAL A 34 26.29 -10.11 13.66
CA VAL A 34 25.52 -10.49 14.86
C VAL A 34 24.45 -11.51 14.48
N SER A 35 24.60 -12.70 15.05
CA SER A 35 23.64 -13.81 15.05
C SER A 35 22.68 -13.67 16.23
N VAL A 36 21.38 -13.87 16.02
CA VAL A 36 20.46 -14.32 17.08
C VAL A 36 19.45 -15.31 16.50
N ALA A 37 19.44 -16.51 17.09
CA ALA A 37 18.53 -17.60 16.82
C ALA A 37 17.23 -17.50 17.63
N GLY A 38 16.17 -18.13 17.10
CA GLY A 38 15.09 -18.74 17.88
C GLY A 38 13.85 -17.88 18.12
N ILE A 39 12.71 -18.32 17.58
CA ILE A 39 11.48 -18.64 18.32
C ILE A 39 10.55 -19.40 17.38
N THR A 40 10.12 -20.58 17.82
CA THR A 40 9.10 -21.45 17.21
C THR A 40 7.78 -21.23 17.93
N VAL A 41 6.65 -21.10 17.23
CA VAL A 41 5.32 -21.33 17.81
C VAL A 41 4.47 -22.10 16.82
N ALA A 42 4.03 -23.29 17.24
CA ALA A 42 3.03 -24.12 16.60
C ALA A 42 1.65 -23.88 17.25
N GLY A 43 0.58 -23.98 16.47
CA GLY A 43 -0.80 -23.93 16.99
C GLY A 43 -1.84 -24.18 15.90
N SER A 44 -2.45 -25.35 15.94
CA SER A 44 -3.35 -25.93 14.94
C SER A 44 -4.80 -25.44 15.01
N ASN A 45 -5.38 -25.23 13.81
CA ASN A 45 -6.68 -25.64 13.27
C ASN A 45 -7.97 -25.54 14.13
N SER A 46 -9.01 -24.88 13.58
CA SER A 46 -10.29 -25.55 13.26
C SER A 46 -11.27 -24.61 12.53
N SER A 47 -11.95 -25.19 11.53
CA SER A 47 -12.89 -24.57 10.59
C SER A 47 -14.30 -24.47 11.15
N THR A 48 -15.10 -23.49 10.72
CA THR A 48 -16.55 -23.65 10.50
C THR A 48 -17.09 -22.61 9.52
N SER A 49 -17.93 -23.09 8.59
CA SER A 49 -18.62 -22.37 7.53
C SER A 49 -19.84 -21.57 8.01
N ALA A 50 -20.22 -20.50 7.29
CA ALA A 50 -21.52 -20.40 6.60
C ALA A 50 -21.81 -18.99 6.00
N VAL A 51 -22.12 -18.99 4.69
CA VAL A 51 -23.25 -18.33 4.01
C VAL A 51 -23.38 -16.77 3.95
N ARG A 52 -23.30 -16.28 2.70
CA ARG A 52 -23.92 -15.11 2.03
C ARG A 52 -24.87 -14.20 2.84
N SER A 53 -24.65 -12.88 2.73
CA SER A 53 -25.46 -11.98 1.88
C SER A 53 -24.90 -10.56 1.88
N ASP A 54 -25.09 -9.86 0.75
CA ASP A 54 -24.75 -8.45 0.55
C ASP A 54 -25.37 -7.59 1.64
N SER A 55 -24.53 -6.98 2.47
CA SER A 55 -24.93 -5.93 3.39
C SER A 55 -23.76 -4.99 3.51
N GLU A 56 -24.00 -3.71 3.22
CA GLU A 56 -23.07 -2.63 3.53
C GLU A 56 -22.71 -2.76 5.02
N LEU A 57 -21.46 -3.10 5.30
CA LEU A 57 -20.99 -3.25 6.67
C LEU A 57 -20.89 -1.85 7.26
N PHE A 58 -22.00 -1.40 7.86
CA PHE A 58 -22.03 -0.26 8.75
C PHE A 58 -21.12 -0.63 9.92
N ILE A 59 -19.93 -0.05 9.98
CA ILE A 59 -19.08 -0.19 11.16
C ILE A 59 -19.77 0.62 12.24
N ASP A 60 -20.45 -0.08 13.15
CA ASP A 60 -21.09 0.50 14.32
C ASP A 60 -20.04 1.31 15.09
N PRO A 61 -20.24 2.62 15.34
CA PRO A 61 -19.30 3.44 16.10
C PRO A 61 -19.07 2.91 17.53
N ASP A 62 -19.92 2.02 18.04
CA ASP A 62 -19.75 1.35 19.34
C ASP A 62 -18.75 0.16 19.28
N LEU A 63 -18.19 -0.18 18.10
CA LEU A 63 -17.05 -1.10 17.97
C LEU A 63 -15.73 -0.52 18.52
N ALA A 64 -15.72 0.70 19.05
CA ALA A 64 -14.57 1.24 19.79
C ALA A 64 -14.15 0.36 20.99
N GLY A 65 -15.00 -0.59 21.42
CA GLY A 65 -14.67 -1.63 22.41
C GLY A 65 -14.64 -3.08 21.87
N ALA A 66 -14.93 -3.31 20.58
CA ALA A 66 -14.78 -4.65 20.01
C ALA A 66 -13.29 -4.94 19.85
N PRO A 67 -12.82 -6.12 20.29
CA PRO A 67 -11.40 -6.32 20.40
C PRO A 67 -10.82 -6.34 18.98
N ILE A 68 -9.81 -5.50 18.78
CA ILE A 68 -8.98 -5.38 17.57
C ILE A 68 -8.54 -6.76 17.02
N THR A 69 -8.56 -7.78 17.88
CA THR A 69 -8.41 -9.19 17.52
C THR A 69 -9.36 -9.71 16.45
N ALA A 70 -10.52 -9.11 16.11
CA ALA A 70 -11.35 -9.65 15.02
C ALA A 70 -10.85 -9.31 13.60
N LEU A 71 -9.96 -8.32 13.45
CA LEU A 71 -9.55 -7.82 12.13
C LEU A 71 -8.78 -8.84 11.28
N HIS A 72 -8.08 -9.79 11.91
CA HIS A 72 -7.34 -10.83 11.20
C HIS A 72 -8.24 -11.82 10.43
N LEU A 73 -9.54 -11.88 10.75
CA LEU A 73 -10.53 -12.73 10.08
C LEU A 73 -11.11 -12.06 8.83
N LEU A 74 -10.86 -10.77 8.62
CA LEU A 74 -11.37 -10.04 7.48
C LEU A 74 -10.69 -10.50 6.18
N ASN A 75 -11.50 -10.68 5.14
CA ASN A 75 -10.99 -10.89 3.78
C ASN A 75 -10.51 -9.57 3.15
N SER A 76 -9.86 -9.66 1.99
CA SER A 76 -9.29 -8.51 1.28
C SER A 76 -10.30 -7.39 1.01
N LYS A 77 -11.53 -7.73 0.60
CA LYS A 77 -12.60 -6.76 0.34
C LYS A 77 -12.99 -6.01 1.63
N GLN A 78 -13.14 -6.73 2.73
CA GLN A 78 -13.48 -6.15 4.03
C GLN A 78 -12.35 -5.25 4.55
N LEU A 79 -11.09 -5.70 4.46
CA LEU A 79 -9.93 -4.88 4.85
C LEU A 79 -9.85 -3.58 4.04
N CYS A 80 -10.08 -3.64 2.72
CA CYS A 80 -10.12 -2.46 1.86
C CYS A 80 -11.26 -1.51 2.26
N GLN A 81 -12.45 -2.06 2.55
CA GLN A 81 -13.58 -1.26 2.99
C GLN A 81 -13.29 -0.57 4.32
N THR A 82 -12.72 -1.29 5.29
CA THR A 82 -12.32 -0.71 6.58
C THR A 82 -11.29 0.41 6.40
N ALA A 83 -10.27 0.21 5.56
CA ALA A 83 -9.29 1.25 5.25
C ALA A 83 -9.90 2.48 4.57
N ARG A 84 -10.92 2.31 3.71
CA ARG A 84 -11.65 3.45 3.12
C ARG A 84 -12.52 4.16 4.16
N SER A 85 -13.23 3.41 5.00
CA SER A 85 -14.06 3.96 6.07
C SER A 85 -13.23 4.78 7.07
N LEU A 86 -11.98 4.38 7.33
CA LEU A 86 -11.04 5.16 8.13
C LEU A 86 -10.85 6.59 7.63
N THR A 87 -10.93 6.85 6.32
CA THR A 87 -10.83 8.21 5.78
C THR A 87 -12.00 9.08 6.22
N THR A 88 -13.20 8.50 6.33
CA THR A 88 -14.37 9.21 6.86
C THR A 88 -14.24 9.40 8.37
N LEU A 89 -13.76 8.37 9.08
CA LEU A 89 -13.59 8.42 10.53
C LEU A 89 -12.46 9.37 10.97
N ALA A 90 -11.47 9.61 10.11
CA ALA A 90 -10.38 10.55 10.36
C ALA A 90 -10.79 12.03 10.32
N LYS A 91 -12.05 12.33 9.98
CA LYS A 91 -12.57 13.69 10.01
C LYS A 91 -12.60 14.21 11.45
N PRO A 92 -12.35 15.52 11.69
CA PRO A 92 -12.23 16.07 13.05
C PRO A 92 -13.44 15.86 13.97
N TRP A 93 -14.62 15.62 13.39
CA TRP A 93 -15.88 15.43 14.12
C TRP A 93 -16.27 13.96 14.31
N CYS A 94 -15.45 13.01 13.88
CA CYS A 94 -15.72 11.57 14.00
C CYS A 94 -14.85 10.94 15.11
N LEU A 95 -13.64 10.47 14.77
CA LEU A 95 -12.70 9.89 15.72
C LEU A 95 -11.52 10.84 15.97
N GLY A 96 -10.94 10.75 17.17
CA GLY A 96 -9.66 11.40 17.47
C GLY A 96 -8.50 10.77 16.68
N ALA A 97 -7.43 11.54 16.46
CA ALA A 97 -6.26 11.09 15.70
C ALA A 97 -5.61 9.82 16.27
N GLU A 98 -5.63 9.64 17.60
CA GLU A 98 -5.12 8.45 18.28
C GLU A 98 -5.91 7.20 17.91
N ALA A 99 -7.25 7.25 17.99
CA ALA A 99 -8.12 6.13 17.63
C ALA A 99 -8.01 5.76 16.14
N VAL A 100 -7.87 6.77 15.27
CA VAL A 100 -7.62 6.56 13.83
C VAL A 100 -6.28 5.85 13.61
N SER A 101 -5.25 6.28 14.33
CA SER A 101 -3.91 5.70 14.26
C SER A 101 -3.88 4.25 14.78
N GLU A 102 -4.56 3.97 15.88
CA GLU A 102 -4.67 2.62 16.44
C GLU A 102 -5.40 1.68 15.48
N LEU A 103 -6.59 2.07 15.01
CA LEU A 103 -7.37 1.27 14.07
C LEU A 103 -6.65 1.12 12.72
N GLY A 104 -5.99 2.16 12.22
CA GLY A 104 -5.18 2.10 11.00
C GLY A 104 -3.99 1.15 11.14
N THR A 105 -3.31 1.16 12.29
CA THR A 105 -2.22 0.23 12.61
C THR A 105 -2.73 -1.21 12.65
N ALA A 106 -3.89 -1.43 13.26
CA ALA A 106 -4.49 -2.74 13.35
C ALA A 106 -4.94 -3.29 11.99
N VAL A 107 -5.53 -2.45 11.13
CA VAL A 107 -5.87 -2.80 9.74
C VAL A 107 -4.61 -3.15 8.95
N ALA A 108 -3.54 -2.37 9.09
CA ALA A 108 -2.26 -2.66 8.46
C ALA A 108 -1.68 -4.00 8.95
N ALA A 109 -1.72 -4.27 10.26
CA ALA A 109 -1.28 -5.53 10.83
C ALA A 109 -2.08 -6.72 10.29
N ALA A 110 -3.41 -6.60 10.24
CA ALA A 110 -4.30 -7.62 9.67
C ALA A 110 -4.02 -7.88 8.20
N ALA A 111 -3.77 -6.83 7.39
CA ALA A 111 -3.39 -7.00 6.00
C ALA A 111 -2.04 -7.72 5.81
N VAL A 112 -1.09 -7.50 6.73
CA VAL A 112 0.21 -8.18 6.73
C VAL A 112 0.10 -9.64 7.11
N THR A 113 -0.87 -10.06 7.92
CA THR A 113 -1.01 -11.47 8.33
C THR A 113 -2.03 -12.23 7.50
N SER A 114 -2.97 -11.54 6.86
CA SER A 114 -4.04 -12.14 6.07
C SER A 114 -3.49 -12.90 4.85
N SER A 115 -3.92 -14.15 4.70
CA SER A 115 -3.68 -14.94 3.48
C SER A 115 -4.46 -14.40 2.29
N SER A 116 -5.58 -13.71 2.54
CA SER A 116 -6.41 -13.10 1.49
C SER A 116 -5.74 -11.89 0.85
N MET A 117 -4.80 -11.25 1.54
CA MET A 117 -3.94 -10.17 1.02
C MET A 117 -2.67 -10.77 0.39
N GLY A 118 -2.84 -11.71 -0.53
CA GLY A 118 -1.74 -12.32 -1.31
C GLY A 118 -1.71 -11.78 -2.75
N PRO A 119 -0.90 -12.39 -3.65
CA PRO A 119 -0.89 -12.06 -5.08
C PRO A 119 -2.27 -12.15 -5.74
N ALA A 120 -3.10 -13.12 -5.34
CA ALA A 120 -4.46 -13.30 -5.86
C ALA A 120 -5.41 -12.13 -5.55
N SER A 121 -5.09 -11.26 -4.57
CA SER A 121 -5.89 -10.06 -4.31
C SER A 121 -5.70 -8.98 -5.39
N GLY A 122 -4.59 -9.03 -6.13
CA GLY A 122 -4.33 -8.15 -7.25
C GLY A 122 -4.10 -6.68 -6.89
N TRP A 123 -3.96 -5.87 -7.95
CA TRP A 123 -3.74 -4.43 -7.86
C TRP A 123 -4.82 -3.68 -7.09
N ARG A 124 -6.09 -4.02 -7.36
CA ARG A 124 -7.25 -3.32 -6.80
C ARG A 124 -7.24 -3.30 -5.28
N HIS A 125 -7.05 -4.45 -4.64
CA HIS A 125 -7.17 -4.54 -3.18
C HIS A 125 -5.99 -3.87 -2.47
N TRP A 126 -4.75 -4.15 -2.91
CA TRP A 126 -3.57 -3.54 -2.31
C TRP A 126 -3.56 -2.02 -2.47
N SER A 127 -3.80 -1.51 -3.68
CA SER A 127 -3.85 -0.07 -3.91
C SER A 127 -4.96 0.61 -3.12
N THR A 128 -6.16 0.02 -3.05
CA THR A 128 -7.30 0.57 -2.29
C THR A 128 -7.00 0.60 -0.79
N LEU A 129 -6.42 -0.46 -0.23
CA LEU A 129 -6.05 -0.54 1.17
C LEU A 129 -5.02 0.56 1.52
N LEU A 130 -3.92 0.62 0.77
CA LEU A 130 -2.83 1.55 1.03
C LEU A 130 -3.27 3.00 0.83
N TYR A 131 -4.08 3.26 -0.20
CA TYR A 131 -4.69 4.56 -0.41
C TYR A 131 -5.59 4.97 0.76
N GLY A 132 -6.47 4.09 1.23
CA GLY A 132 -7.37 4.37 2.36
C GLY A 132 -6.63 4.71 3.66
N LEU A 133 -5.53 3.98 3.94
CA LEU A 133 -4.66 4.27 5.07
C LEU A 133 -3.96 5.63 4.90
N ALA A 134 -3.42 5.90 3.71
CA ALA A 134 -2.76 7.18 3.40
C ALA A 134 -3.73 8.38 3.53
N THR A 135 -4.96 8.26 3.03
CA THR A 135 -5.96 9.31 3.10
C THR A 135 -6.54 9.51 4.49
N ALA A 136 -6.50 8.48 5.35
CA ALA A 136 -6.77 8.60 6.77
C ALA A 136 -5.65 9.32 7.55
N GLY A 137 -4.56 9.70 6.89
CA GLY A 137 -3.45 10.43 7.49
C GLY A 137 -2.36 9.54 8.10
N MET A 138 -2.40 8.23 7.86
CA MET A 138 -1.39 7.30 8.35
C MET A 138 -0.03 7.56 7.67
N ARG A 139 1.06 7.49 8.44
CA ARG A 139 2.43 7.72 7.96
C ARG A 139 3.38 6.62 8.43
N CYS A 140 4.38 6.28 7.61
CA CYS A 140 5.43 5.35 7.97
C CYS A 140 6.53 6.05 8.77
N ASP A 141 6.25 6.41 10.02
CA ASP A 141 7.20 7.14 10.86
C ASP A 141 8.33 6.22 11.40
N SER A 142 8.19 4.91 11.25
CA SER A 142 9.19 3.91 11.63
C SER A 142 9.25 2.75 10.64
N PRO A 143 10.44 2.32 10.20
CA PRO A 143 10.61 1.15 9.33
C PRO A 143 10.00 -0.15 9.89
N ARG A 144 9.86 -0.26 11.21
CA ARG A 144 9.35 -1.45 11.91
C ARG A 144 7.84 -1.41 12.19
N SER A 145 7.14 -0.38 11.75
CA SER A 145 5.70 -0.28 11.97
C SER A 145 4.93 -1.29 11.11
N HIS A 146 3.74 -1.70 11.58
CA HIS A 146 2.84 -2.53 10.77
C HIS A 146 2.45 -1.86 9.45
N LEU A 147 2.36 -0.53 9.42
CA LEU A 147 2.10 0.23 8.20
C LEU A 147 3.27 0.09 7.20
N SER A 148 4.52 0.24 7.65
CA SER A 148 5.71 0.05 6.82
C SER A 148 5.78 -1.36 6.24
N HIS A 149 5.44 -2.37 7.05
CA HIS A 149 5.36 -3.75 6.60
C HIS A 149 4.21 -3.99 5.60
N ALA A 150 3.02 -3.42 5.85
CA ALA A 150 1.89 -3.52 4.93
C ALA A 150 2.21 -2.87 3.58
N PHE A 151 2.82 -1.68 3.63
CA PHE A 151 3.26 -0.97 2.45
C PHE A 151 4.31 -1.76 1.66
N SER A 152 5.32 -2.31 2.35
CA SER A 152 6.36 -3.13 1.73
C SER A 152 5.83 -4.42 1.13
N ARG A 153 4.92 -5.09 1.83
CA ARG A 153 4.26 -6.30 1.33
C ARG A 153 3.40 -5.99 0.11
N GLY A 154 2.62 -4.91 0.15
CA GLY A 154 1.83 -4.44 -0.99
C GLY A 154 2.72 -4.17 -2.20
N CYS A 155 3.78 -3.40 -2.05
CA CYS A 155 4.76 -3.14 -3.13
C CYS A 155 5.31 -4.43 -3.74
N ARG A 156 5.75 -5.39 -2.91
CA ARG A 156 6.28 -6.68 -3.41
C ARG A 156 5.23 -7.47 -4.18
N VAL A 157 3.98 -7.49 -3.71
CA VAL A 157 2.89 -8.15 -4.42
C VAL A 157 2.66 -7.48 -5.78
N LEU A 158 2.56 -6.15 -5.82
CA LEU A 158 2.35 -5.42 -7.06
C LEU A 158 3.49 -5.62 -8.06
N LEU A 159 4.75 -5.63 -7.58
CA LEU A 159 5.91 -5.96 -8.40
C LEU A 159 5.83 -7.36 -9.00
N SER A 160 5.41 -8.35 -8.21
CA SER A 160 5.26 -9.73 -8.70
C SER A 160 4.17 -9.89 -9.76
N LEU A 161 3.21 -8.97 -9.81
CA LEU A 161 2.12 -8.95 -10.78
C LEU A 161 2.46 -8.11 -12.04
N GLY A 162 3.51 -7.29 -11.99
CA GLY A 162 3.75 -6.28 -13.03
C GLY A 162 2.52 -5.39 -13.21
N MET A 163 2.12 -5.11 -14.46
CA MET A 163 0.89 -4.34 -14.76
C MET A 163 -0.34 -5.21 -15.00
N GLU A 164 -0.26 -6.52 -14.76
CA GLU A 164 -1.38 -7.43 -15.02
C GLU A 164 -2.57 -7.11 -14.11
N GLY A 165 -3.72 -6.80 -14.72
CA GLY A 165 -4.94 -6.44 -14.00
C GLY A 165 -4.91 -5.06 -13.31
N ALA A 166 -3.87 -4.24 -13.56
CA ALA A 166 -3.79 -2.88 -13.03
C ALA A 166 -4.73 -1.94 -13.79
N GLN A 167 -5.71 -1.34 -13.12
CA GLN A 167 -6.49 -0.24 -13.68
C GLN A 167 -5.78 1.10 -13.41
N GLY A 168 -6.08 2.12 -14.22
CA GLY A 168 -5.45 3.43 -14.03
C GLY A 168 -5.65 4.00 -12.62
N ILE A 169 -6.83 3.78 -12.04
CA ILE A 169 -7.14 4.20 -10.67
C ILE A 169 -6.32 3.45 -9.61
N ASP A 170 -6.01 2.18 -9.84
CA ASP A 170 -5.22 1.37 -8.90
C ASP A 170 -3.77 1.90 -8.86
N VAL A 171 -3.23 2.23 -10.03
CA VAL A 171 -1.90 2.85 -10.15
C VAL A 171 -1.87 4.22 -9.49
N ALA A 172 -2.86 5.06 -9.76
CA ALA A 172 -2.97 6.38 -9.13
C ALA A 172 -3.06 6.28 -7.61
N ASN A 173 -3.87 5.35 -7.09
CA ASN A 173 -4.01 5.10 -5.66
C ASN A 173 -2.69 4.67 -5.01
N MET A 174 -1.96 3.75 -5.65
CA MET A 174 -0.68 3.27 -5.16
C MET A 174 0.38 4.37 -5.12
N VAL A 175 0.50 5.14 -6.20
CA VAL A 175 1.45 6.25 -6.34
C VAL A 175 1.10 7.39 -5.37
N TYR A 176 -0.19 7.66 -5.15
CA TYR A 176 -0.61 8.61 -4.12
C TYR A 176 -0.22 8.12 -2.72
N ALA A 177 -0.51 6.84 -2.40
CA ALA A 177 -0.19 6.28 -1.10
C ALA A 177 1.32 6.33 -0.83
N ALA A 178 2.14 6.06 -1.85
CA ALA A 178 3.60 6.19 -1.82
C ALA A 178 4.07 7.57 -1.34
N GLY A 179 3.62 8.63 -2.02
CA GLY A 179 4.03 10.01 -1.70
C GLY A 179 3.54 10.49 -0.34
N GLN A 180 2.39 9.99 0.13
CA GLN A 180 1.82 10.44 1.41
C GLN A 180 2.39 9.72 2.62
N ILE A 181 2.66 8.42 2.49
CA ILE A 181 3.11 7.56 3.59
C ILE A 181 4.61 7.76 3.86
N LYS A 182 5.36 8.42 2.96
CA LYS A 182 6.83 8.58 3.02
C LYS A 182 7.54 7.24 3.20
N ALA A 183 7.07 6.22 2.47
CA ALA A 183 7.63 4.89 2.60
C ALA A 183 9.10 4.86 2.16
N ASP A 184 9.82 3.83 2.62
CA ASP A 184 11.23 3.64 2.32
C ASP A 184 11.47 3.70 0.79
N PRO A 185 12.35 4.60 0.30
CA PRO A 185 12.67 4.72 -1.12
C PRO A 185 13.13 3.41 -1.76
N THR A 186 13.78 2.52 -1.01
CA THR A 186 14.25 1.20 -1.51
C THR A 186 13.10 0.26 -1.86
N VAL A 187 11.94 0.43 -1.20
CA VAL A 187 10.73 -0.37 -1.44
C VAL A 187 9.87 0.27 -2.54
N LEU A 188 9.82 1.60 -2.56
CA LEU A 188 9.00 2.37 -3.48
C LEU A 188 9.58 2.51 -4.88
N ARG A 189 10.88 2.76 -4.98
CA ARG A 189 11.56 3.01 -6.25
C ARG A 189 11.32 1.90 -7.27
N PRO A 190 11.37 0.60 -6.93
CA PRO A 190 11.05 -0.45 -7.89
C PRO A 190 9.62 -0.37 -8.43
N VAL A 191 8.62 -0.08 -7.58
CA VAL A 191 7.21 0.02 -8.02
C VAL A 191 7.03 1.19 -8.97
N VAL A 192 7.59 2.34 -8.61
CA VAL A 192 7.57 3.54 -9.45
C VAL A 192 8.27 3.29 -10.78
N LEU A 193 9.41 2.60 -10.77
CA LEU A 193 10.14 2.22 -11.98
C LEU A 193 9.33 1.31 -12.88
N VAL A 194 8.71 0.25 -12.34
CA VAL A 194 7.86 -0.66 -13.12
C VAL A 194 6.67 0.07 -13.73
N VAL A 195 6.01 0.94 -12.96
CA VAL A 195 4.91 1.76 -13.47
C VAL A 195 5.41 2.71 -14.57
N ALA A 196 6.51 3.42 -14.34
CA ALA A 196 7.06 4.35 -15.32
C ALA A 196 7.51 3.62 -16.59
N GLU A 197 8.23 2.52 -16.47
CA GLU A 197 8.71 1.72 -17.60
C GLU A 197 7.55 1.18 -18.43
N ALA A 198 6.54 0.58 -17.79
CA ALA A 198 5.38 0.07 -18.50
C ALA A 198 4.66 1.19 -19.27
N LEU A 199 4.50 2.36 -18.65
CA LEU A 199 3.87 3.52 -19.29
C LEU A 199 4.70 4.06 -20.46
N VAL A 200 6.03 4.07 -20.35
CA VAL A 200 6.95 4.47 -21.44
C VAL A 200 6.90 3.49 -22.60
N GLN A 201 6.77 2.19 -22.31
CA GLN A 201 6.62 1.13 -23.31
C GLN A 201 5.22 1.10 -23.95
N GLY A 202 4.34 2.04 -23.58
CA GLY A 202 3.02 2.20 -24.16
C GLY A 202 1.95 1.32 -23.52
N ALA A 203 2.19 0.79 -22.30
CA ALA A 203 1.14 0.12 -21.54
C ALA A 203 -0.06 1.05 -21.38
N GLU A 204 -1.21 0.60 -21.85
CA GLU A 204 -2.45 1.33 -21.64
C GLU A 204 -2.93 1.04 -20.22
N LEU A 205 -3.26 2.11 -19.48
CA LEU A 205 -4.00 2.01 -18.24
C LEU A 205 -5.48 2.02 -18.60
N PRO A 206 -6.20 0.88 -18.49
CA PRO A 206 -7.62 0.84 -18.79
C PRO A 206 -8.33 1.87 -17.89
N ASP A 207 -9.26 2.61 -18.50
CA ASP A 207 -10.10 3.62 -17.83
C ASP A 207 -9.35 4.85 -17.25
N ALA A 208 -8.08 5.06 -17.58
CA ALA A 208 -7.32 6.24 -17.12
C ALA A 208 -7.79 7.53 -17.80
N LYS A 209 -8.63 8.29 -17.09
CA LYS A 209 -9.04 9.65 -17.45
C LYS A 209 -7.93 10.66 -17.11
N ASP A 210 -8.03 11.88 -17.63
CA ASP A 210 -7.05 12.96 -17.36
C ASP A 210 -6.78 13.16 -15.87
N GLN A 211 -7.81 13.10 -15.03
CA GLN A 211 -7.65 13.20 -13.57
C GLN A 211 -6.77 12.07 -12.99
N THR A 212 -6.90 10.85 -13.51
CA THR A 212 -6.07 9.71 -13.09
C THR A 212 -4.61 9.98 -13.41
N TRP A 213 -4.32 10.49 -14.61
CA TRP A 213 -2.97 10.88 -15.02
C TRP A 213 -2.40 12.00 -14.15
N SER A 214 -3.19 13.04 -13.87
CA SER A 214 -2.79 14.12 -12.97
C SER A 214 -2.45 13.61 -11.57
N ASN A 215 -3.22 12.66 -11.04
CA ASN A 215 -2.97 12.05 -9.73
C ASN A 215 -1.68 11.22 -9.71
N ILE A 216 -1.40 10.47 -10.78
CA ILE A 216 -0.14 9.73 -10.93
C ILE A 216 1.03 10.70 -10.91
N LEU A 217 0.97 11.78 -11.70
CA LEU A 217 2.05 12.77 -11.75
C LEU A 217 2.27 13.46 -10.39
N LEU A 218 1.20 13.86 -9.74
CA LEU A 218 1.28 14.52 -8.44
C LEU A 218 1.90 13.59 -7.38
N GLY A 219 1.54 12.31 -7.39
CA GLY A 219 2.11 11.37 -6.43
C GLY A 219 3.58 11.03 -6.73
N LEU A 220 4.01 11.03 -7.99
CA LEU A 220 5.42 10.86 -8.36
C LEU A 220 6.30 12.07 -8.04
N ALA A 221 5.72 13.27 -8.04
CA ALA A 221 6.43 14.50 -7.72
C ALA A 221 6.67 14.69 -6.22
N LYS A 222 5.95 13.95 -5.37
CA LYS A 222 6.06 13.98 -3.91
C LYS A 222 7.09 12.97 -3.41
#